data_AF-A0A2J0L0Y4-F1
#
_entry.id   AF-A0A2J0L0Y4-F1
#
_cell.length_a   1.000
_cell.length_b   1.000
_cell.length_c   1.000
_cell.angle_alpha   90.00
_cell.angle_beta   90.00
_cell.angle_gamma   90.00
#
_symmetry.space_group_name_H-M   'P 1'
#
loop_
_entity.id
_entity.type
_entity.pdbx_description
1 polymer ?
#
loop_
_entity_poly.entity_id
_entity_poly.type
_entity_poly.pdbx_seq_one_letter_code
_entity_poly.pdbx_strand_id
1 'polypeptide(L)'
;MKTVKVTSKSFQKLCSRSLVGRKRVYLTVQRIIEDIRLHGDDALIRYTKKFDGVKLAPKELRVTETEVSGAYQDINPEFVNTLKMVIENVNKFYKKETRKSWKIMDGDGVMLGDSYRPLESVGVYIPSGTVPLISSVYMTVLPAKIAGVERIVLVTPPNKYKSVDPHILVVADLLKVKEIYKVGGSQAIAALALGTKTIPKVDKIVGPGNAYVAEAKRQVFGYVDIDMIAGPSEVVI
;
A
#
# COMPACT_ATOMS: atom_id res chain seq x y z
N MET A 1 -22.31 19.33 -16.71
CA MET A 1 -21.17 20.17 -16.30
C MET A 1 -21.68 21.26 -15.37
N LYS A 2 -21.09 21.48 -14.19
CA LYS A 2 -21.50 22.59 -13.30
C LYS A 2 -20.56 23.78 -13.53
N THR A 3 -21.09 24.88 -14.02
CA THR A 3 -20.34 26.14 -14.12
C THR A 3 -20.39 26.83 -12.76
N VAL A 4 -19.23 27.19 -12.24
CA VAL A 4 -19.11 27.79 -10.91
C VAL A 4 -18.29 29.07 -11.03
N LYS A 5 -18.83 30.20 -10.53
CA LYS A 5 -18.06 31.45 -10.47
C LYS A 5 -17.07 31.36 -9.31
N VAL A 6 -15.83 31.80 -9.52
CA VAL A 6 -14.75 31.77 -8.52
C VAL A 6 -15.15 32.47 -7.21
N THR A 7 -15.94 33.53 -7.29
CA THR A 7 -16.42 34.28 -6.11
C THR A 7 -17.61 33.63 -5.39
N SER A 8 -18.16 32.53 -5.91
CA SER A 8 -19.37 31.92 -5.36
C SER A 8 -19.08 31.02 -4.15
N LYS A 9 -20.06 30.92 -3.25
CA LYS A 9 -20.04 29.93 -2.14
C LYS A 9 -19.88 28.49 -2.64
N SER A 10 -20.39 28.20 -3.84
CA SER A 10 -20.23 26.88 -4.48
C SER A 10 -18.77 26.58 -4.83
N PHE A 11 -18.00 27.58 -5.24
CA PHE A 11 -16.56 27.43 -5.48
C PHE A 11 -15.81 27.22 -4.16
N GLN A 12 -16.10 28.05 -3.14
CA GLN A 12 -15.53 27.87 -1.81
C GLN A 12 -15.80 26.47 -1.25
N LYS A 13 -17.00 25.91 -1.45
CA LYS A 13 -17.34 24.54 -1.05
C LYS A 13 -16.54 23.46 -1.80
N LEU A 14 -16.21 23.70 -3.07
CA LEU A 14 -15.35 22.82 -3.86
C LEU A 14 -13.89 22.86 -3.37
N CYS A 15 -13.42 24.01 -2.90
CA CYS A 15 -12.10 24.20 -2.32
C CYS A 15 -12.02 23.67 -0.87
N SER A 16 -13.11 23.77 -0.10
CA SER A 16 -13.17 23.33 1.30
C SER A 16 -13.41 21.82 1.43
N ARG A 17 -12.65 21.00 0.68
CA ARG A 17 -12.72 19.54 0.78
C ARG A 17 -12.11 19.09 2.09
N SER A 18 -12.94 18.98 3.11
CA SER A 18 -12.53 18.42 4.38
C SER A 18 -12.39 16.89 4.26
N LEU A 19 -11.16 16.42 4.45
CA LEU A 19 -10.84 15.01 4.73
C LEU A 19 -11.05 14.67 6.22
N VAL A 20 -11.47 15.64 7.05
CA VAL A 20 -11.58 15.45 8.50
C VAL A 20 -12.65 14.40 8.79
N GLY A 21 -12.16 13.28 9.33
CA GLY A 21 -12.88 12.04 9.52
C GLY A 21 -14.23 12.25 10.17
N ARG A 22 -15.28 11.76 9.48
CA ARG A 22 -16.59 11.55 10.11
C ARG A 22 -16.34 10.80 11.43
N LYS A 23 -16.77 11.33 12.58
CA LYS A 23 -16.56 10.75 13.92
C LYS A 23 -16.80 9.23 13.97
N ARG A 24 -17.76 8.74 13.17
CA ARG A 24 -18.04 7.31 12.98
C ARG A 24 -16.86 6.51 12.40
N VAL A 25 -16.20 7.01 11.35
CA VAL A 25 -15.04 6.35 10.72
C VAL A 25 -13.89 6.30 11.72
N TYR A 26 -13.58 7.43 12.36
CA TYR A 26 -12.56 7.51 13.41
C TYR A 26 -12.74 6.42 14.48
N LEU A 27 -13.93 6.36 15.10
CA LEU A 27 -14.22 5.40 16.17
C LEU A 27 -14.20 3.95 15.69
N THR A 28 -14.62 3.71 14.44
CA THR A 28 -14.61 2.35 13.86
C THR A 28 -13.18 1.88 13.63
N VAL A 29 -12.35 2.73 13.03
CA VAL A 29 -10.94 2.44 12.76
C VAL A 29 -10.16 2.24 14.06
N GLN A 30 -10.37 3.11 15.05
CA GLN A 30 -9.73 3.01 16.36
C GLN A 30 -10.02 1.65 17.02
N ARG A 31 -11.27 1.20 16.98
CA ARG A 31 -11.67 -0.12 17.49
C ARG A 31 -11.01 -1.27 16.74
N ILE A 32 -10.90 -1.17 15.41
CA ILE A 32 -10.24 -2.19 14.59
C ILE A 32 -8.75 -2.27 14.94
N ILE A 33 -8.06 -1.13 15.07
CA ILE A 33 -6.64 -1.09 15.43
C ILE A 33 -6.42 -1.74 16.80
N GLU A 34 -7.25 -1.41 17.79
CA GLU A 34 -7.14 -2.00 19.13
C GLU A 34 -7.42 -3.50 19.13
N ASP A 35 -8.42 -3.95 18.37
CA ASP A 35 -8.74 -5.37 18.26
C ASP A 35 -7.60 -6.17 17.61
N ILE A 36 -6.91 -5.58 16.62
CA ILE A 36 -5.72 -6.17 15.99
C ILE A 36 -4.53 -6.20 16.96
N ARG A 37 -4.34 -5.15 17.76
CA ARG A 37 -3.31 -5.10 18.81
C ARG A 37 -3.48 -6.24 19.83
N LEU A 38 -4.72 -6.48 20.26
CA LEU A 38 -5.02 -7.45 21.32
C LEU A 38 -5.12 -8.89 20.79
N HIS A 39 -5.63 -9.09 19.58
CA HIS A 39 -5.99 -10.42 19.08
C HIS A 39 -5.31 -10.84 17.77
N GLY A 40 -4.46 -9.99 17.17
CA GLY A 40 -3.63 -10.33 16.02
C GLY A 40 -4.38 -10.99 14.85
N ASP A 41 -3.91 -12.16 14.43
CA ASP A 41 -4.45 -12.91 13.29
C ASP A 41 -5.93 -13.27 13.45
N ASP A 42 -6.40 -13.51 14.68
CA ASP A 42 -7.81 -13.83 14.91
C ASP A 42 -8.70 -12.63 14.58
N ALA A 43 -8.28 -11.42 14.95
CA ALA A 43 -8.97 -10.18 14.56
C ALA A 43 -8.91 -9.95 13.05
N LEU A 44 -7.76 -10.20 12.40
CA LEU A 44 -7.63 -10.13 10.94
C LEU A 44 -8.67 -11.01 10.26
N ILE A 45 -8.72 -12.30 10.62
CA ILE A 45 -9.65 -13.27 10.02
C ILE A 45 -11.11 -12.87 10.26
N ARG A 46 -11.44 -12.39 11.48
CA ARG A 46 -12.79 -11.88 11.78
C ARG A 46 -13.18 -10.71 10.88
N TYR A 47 -12.28 -9.74 10.70
CA TYR A 47 -12.56 -8.57 9.86
C TYR A 47 -12.57 -8.88 8.38
N THR A 48 -11.71 -9.78 7.90
CA THR A 48 -11.77 -10.30 6.53
C THR A 48 -13.10 -10.98 6.27
N LYS A 49 -13.59 -11.83 7.18
CA LYS A 49 -14.93 -12.42 7.05
C LYS A 49 -16.02 -11.36 7.01
N LYS A 50 -15.93 -10.34 7.88
CA LYS A 50 -16.95 -9.30 8.03
C LYS A 50 -17.03 -8.36 6.82
N PHE A 51 -15.88 -7.95 6.28
CA PHE A 51 -15.81 -6.90 5.27
C PHE A 51 -15.59 -7.44 3.85
N ASP A 52 -14.84 -8.54 3.71
CA ASP A 52 -14.54 -9.16 2.41
C ASP A 52 -15.42 -10.39 2.13
N GLY A 53 -16.25 -10.81 3.11
CA GLY A 53 -17.25 -11.87 2.94
C GLY A 53 -16.67 -13.29 2.94
N VAL A 54 -15.37 -13.46 3.17
CA VAL A 54 -14.68 -14.76 3.12
C VAL A 54 -14.01 -15.10 4.44
N LYS A 55 -14.19 -16.34 4.90
CA LYS A 55 -13.50 -16.85 6.10
C LYS A 55 -12.21 -17.56 5.68
N LEU A 56 -11.08 -16.95 5.99
CA LEU A 56 -9.75 -17.57 5.84
C LEU A 56 -9.37 -18.35 7.10
N ALA A 57 -8.67 -19.47 6.94
CA ALA A 57 -7.88 -20.07 8.00
C ALA A 57 -6.55 -19.29 8.16
N PRO A 58 -5.88 -19.36 9.32
CA PRO A 58 -4.59 -18.67 9.51
C PRO A 58 -3.55 -18.99 8.43
N LYS A 59 -3.47 -20.25 8.00
CA LYS A 59 -2.58 -20.69 6.90
C LYS A 59 -2.94 -20.13 5.52
N GLU A 60 -4.16 -19.64 5.34
CA GLU A 60 -4.65 -19.07 4.07
C GLU A 60 -4.41 -17.55 4.00
N LEU A 61 -3.95 -16.90 5.09
CA LEU A 61 -3.65 -15.47 5.11
C LEU A 61 -2.53 -15.12 4.13
N ARG A 62 -1.48 -15.95 4.04
CA ARG A 62 -0.37 -15.75 3.11
C ARG A 62 -0.70 -16.42 1.77
N VAL A 63 -0.43 -15.72 0.68
CA VAL A 63 -0.49 -16.29 -0.68
C VAL A 63 0.64 -17.30 -0.85
N THR A 64 0.33 -18.45 -1.41
CA THR A 64 1.27 -19.54 -1.66
C THR A 64 1.97 -19.38 -3.01
N GLU A 65 3.15 -19.97 -3.16
CA GLU A 65 3.85 -20.01 -4.46
C GLU A 65 3.01 -20.69 -5.55
N THR A 66 2.22 -21.70 -5.17
CA THR A 66 1.29 -22.37 -6.09
C THR A 66 0.20 -21.45 -6.62
N GLU A 67 -0.32 -20.52 -5.80
CA GLU A 67 -1.27 -19.51 -6.25
C GLU A 67 -0.62 -18.51 -7.20
N VAL A 68 0.63 -18.11 -6.92
CA VAL A 68 1.39 -17.21 -7.78
C VAL A 68 1.68 -17.87 -9.14
N SER A 69 2.15 -19.12 -9.15
CA SER A 69 2.41 -19.86 -10.39
C SER A 69 1.13 -20.12 -11.18
N GLY A 70 0.03 -20.43 -10.48
CA GLY A 70 -1.28 -20.65 -11.10
C GLY A 70 -1.84 -19.38 -11.75
N ALA A 71 -1.58 -18.21 -11.18
CA ALA A 71 -2.07 -16.93 -11.70
C ALA A 71 -1.63 -16.65 -13.14
N TYR A 72 -0.49 -17.17 -13.59
CA TYR A 72 -0.04 -17.00 -14.98
C TYR A 72 -0.94 -17.70 -16.00
N GLN A 73 -1.71 -18.72 -15.60
CA GLN A 73 -2.64 -19.44 -16.50
C GLN A 73 -3.84 -18.57 -16.89
N ASP A 74 -4.19 -17.60 -16.05
CA ASP A 74 -5.32 -16.69 -16.24
C ASP A 74 -4.93 -15.38 -16.94
N ILE A 75 -3.68 -15.26 -17.41
CA ILE A 75 -3.12 -14.01 -17.93
C ILE A 75 -2.59 -14.19 -19.35
N ASN A 76 -2.98 -13.27 -20.24
CA ASN A 76 -2.46 -13.25 -21.61
C ASN A 76 -0.92 -13.01 -21.60
N PRO A 77 -0.11 -13.85 -22.26
CA PRO A 77 1.34 -13.63 -22.37
C PRO A 77 1.73 -12.25 -22.92
N GLU A 78 0.94 -11.68 -23.82
CA GLU A 78 1.18 -10.34 -24.38
C GLU A 78 1.02 -9.23 -23.34
N PHE A 79 0.12 -9.43 -22.37
CA PHE A 79 -0.03 -8.54 -21.23
C PHE A 79 1.23 -8.56 -20.34
N VAL A 80 1.84 -9.74 -20.14
CA VAL A 80 3.11 -9.87 -19.40
C VAL A 80 4.25 -9.11 -20.10
N ASN A 81 4.33 -9.19 -21.43
CA ASN A 81 5.33 -8.44 -22.19
C ASN A 81 5.11 -6.92 -22.06
N THR A 82 3.86 -6.48 -22.10
CA THR A 82 3.49 -5.08 -21.89
C THR A 82 3.90 -4.60 -20.49
N LEU A 83 3.63 -5.41 -19.46
CA LEU A 83 4.04 -5.09 -18.08
C LEU A 83 5.55 -4.95 -17.93
N LYS A 84 6.36 -5.80 -18.59
CA LYS A 84 7.83 -5.68 -18.56
C LYS A 84 8.29 -4.34 -19.12
N MET A 85 7.68 -3.86 -20.21
CA MET A 85 8.00 -2.54 -20.78
C MET A 85 7.62 -1.41 -19.82
N VAL A 86 6.43 -1.48 -19.20
CA VAL A 86 5.98 -0.47 -18.21
C VAL A 86 6.93 -0.44 -17.01
N ILE A 87 7.26 -1.61 -16.46
CA ILE A 87 8.19 -1.75 -15.33
C ILE A 87 9.54 -1.12 -15.66
N GLU A 88 10.08 -1.37 -16.86
CA GLU A 88 11.37 -0.81 -17.25
C GLU A 88 11.32 0.72 -17.42
N ASN A 89 10.22 1.27 -17.96
CA ASN A 89 10.04 2.72 -18.05
C ASN A 89 9.97 3.39 -16.68
N VAL A 90 9.19 2.81 -15.75
CA VAL A 90 9.08 3.30 -14.37
C VAL A 90 10.43 3.20 -13.65
N ASN A 91 11.15 2.09 -13.84
CA ASN A 91 12.48 1.87 -13.30
C ASN A 91 13.49 2.92 -13.80
N LYS A 92 13.50 3.21 -15.10
CA LYS A 92 14.35 4.26 -15.69
C LYS A 92 14.07 5.64 -15.11
N PHE A 93 12.80 5.96 -14.84
CA PHE A 93 12.42 7.24 -14.24
C PHE A 93 12.95 7.36 -12.80
N TYR A 94 12.58 6.43 -11.91
CA TYR A 94 12.95 6.53 -10.50
C TYR A 94 14.45 6.35 -10.23
N LYS A 95 15.18 5.61 -11.08
CA LYS A 95 16.65 5.55 -10.99
C LYS A 95 17.30 6.92 -11.18
N LYS A 96 16.74 7.79 -12.02
CA LYS A 96 17.26 9.16 -12.22
C LYS A 96 16.99 10.06 -11.02
N GLU A 97 15.92 9.82 -10.26
CA GLU A 97 15.57 10.59 -9.07
C GLU A 97 16.30 10.13 -7.79
N THR A 98 17.04 9.03 -7.86
CA THR A 98 17.71 8.46 -6.68
C THR A 98 18.82 9.39 -6.19
N ARG A 99 18.70 9.87 -4.95
CA ARG A 99 19.70 10.72 -4.30
C ARG A 99 20.93 9.90 -3.91
N LYS A 100 22.11 10.48 -4.12
CA LYS A 100 23.38 9.87 -3.71
C LYS A 100 23.82 10.48 -2.39
N SER A 101 24.31 9.63 -1.48
CA SER A 101 25.04 10.09 -0.30
C SER A 101 26.26 10.89 -0.75
N TRP A 102 26.57 11.97 -0.04
CA TRP A 102 27.69 12.85 -0.37
C TRP A 102 28.35 13.32 0.92
N LYS A 103 29.62 13.69 0.82
CA LYS A 103 30.43 14.19 1.93
C LYS A 103 31.35 15.29 1.42
N ILE A 104 31.56 16.31 2.23
CA ILE A 104 32.58 17.36 2.05
C ILE A 104 33.51 17.35 3.26
N MET A 105 34.77 17.72 3.05
CA MET A 105 35.75 17.91 4.10
C MET A 105 36.33 19.31 3.95
N ASP A 106 36.18 20.13 4.97
CA ASP A 106 36.72 21.49 4.99
C ASP A 106 38.18 21.50 5.46
N GLY A 107 38.87 22.62 5.25
CA GLY A 107 40.31 22.77 5.56
C GLY A 107 40.66 22.68 7.05
N ASP A 108 39.66 22.70 7.94
CA ASP A 108 39.77 22.48 9.38
C ASP A 108 39.65 20.99 9.78
N GLY A 109 39.44 20.09 8.80
CA GLY A 109 39.31 18.65 9.00
C GLY A 109 37.90 18.18 9.36
N VAL A 110 36.90 19.07 9.40
CA VAL A 110 35.50 18.71 9.67
C VAL A 110 34.86 18.07 8.44
N MET A 111 34.10 17.00 8.64
CA MET A 111 33.37 16.29 7.58
C MET A 111 31.85 16.50 7.72
N LEU A 112 31.22 17.02 6.67
CA LEU A 112 29.77 17.22 6.58
C LEU A 112 29.19 16.45 5.41
N GLY A 113 27.91 16.08 5.46
CA GLY A 113 27.24 15.43 4.34
C GLY A 113 25.94 14.72 4.69
N ASP A 114 25.27 14.22 3.66
CA ASP A 114 24.06 13.40 3.80
C ASP A 114 24.36 11.92 3.57
N SER A 115 23.75 11.06 4.39
CA SER A 115 23.70 9.61 4.15
C SER A 115 22.26 9.16 3.94
N TYR A 116 21.98 8.65 2.75
CA TYR A 116 20.70 8.04 2.40
C TYR A 116 20.82 6.53 2.55
N ARG A 117 19.96 5.92 3.37
CA ARG A 117 19.87 4.47 3.59
C ARG A 117 18.43 4.00 3.35
N PRO A 118 18.23 2.81 2.75
CA PRO A 118 16.91 2.24 2.63
C PRO A 118 16.30 1.95 4.00
N LEU A 119 14.96 1.93 4.03
CA LEU A 119 14.23 1.29 5.11
C LEU A 119 14.46 -0.23 5.06
N GLU A 120 14.43 -0.90 6.21
CA GLU A 120 14.53 -2.36 6.26
C GLU A 120 13.30 -3.00 5.62
N SER A 121 12.12 -2.39 5.85
CA SER A 121 10.85 -2.95 5.40
C SER A 121 9.77 -1.93 5.04
N VAL A 122 9.01 -2.24 3.99
CA VAL A 122 7.87 -1.43 3.52
C VAL A 122 6.65 -2.31 3.32
N GLY A 123 5.52 -1.87 3.88
CA GLY A 123 4.19 -2.43 3.64
C GLY A 123 3.50 -1.70 2.49
N VAL A 124 3.01 -2.45 1.52
CA VAL A 124 2.34 -1.95 0.33
C VAL A 124 0.88 -2.38 0.37
N TYR A 125 -0.02 -1.42 0.54
CA TYR A 125 -1.46 -1.65 0.49
C TYR A 125 -1.97 -1.51 -0.95
N ILE A 126 -2.55 -2.57 -1.50
CA ILE A 126 -3.15 -2.58 -2.83
C ILE A 126 -4.67 -2.75 -2.66
N PRO A 127 -5.46 -1.71 -2.97
CA PRO A 127 -6.92 -1.85 -2.98
C PRO A 127 -7.35 -2.93 -3.95
N SER A 128 -8.34 -3.72 -3.54
CA SER A 128 -9.10 -4.60 -4.43
C SER A 128 -10.54 -4.10 -4.47
N GLY A 129 -11.15 -4.14 -5.65
CA GLY A 129 -12.48 -3.65 -5.94
C GLY A 129 -13.00 -4.33 -7.20
N THR A 130 -13.83 -3.65 -8.01
CA THR A 130 -14.33 -4.21 -9.27
C THR A 130 -13.21 -4.47 -10.30
N VAL A 131 -12.11 -3.71 -10.22
CA VAL A 131 -10.97 -3.82 -11.13
C VAL A 131 -9.68 -3.86 -10.31
N PRO A 132 -8.73 -4.77 -10.62
CA PRO A 132 -7.44 -4.82 -9.94
C PRO A 132 -6.58 -3.59 -10.26
N LEU A 133 -6.08 -2.91 -9.22
CA LEU A 133 -5.21 -1.74 -9.38
C LEU A 133 -3.74 -2.16 -9.55
N ILE A 134 -3.44 -2.86 -10.64
CA ILE A 134 -2.09 -3.34 -10.97
C ILE A 134 -1.04 -2.22 -11.02
N SER A 135 -1.44 -1.00 -11.39
CA SER A 135 -0.55 0.15 -11.42
C SER A 135 -0.08 0.58 -10.04
N SER A 136 -0.93 0.43 -9.04
CA SER A 136 -0.55 0.69 -7.65
C SER A 136 0.54 -0.27 -7.19
N VAL A 137 0.57 -1.51 -7.71
CA VAL A 137 1.61 -2.50 -7.38
C VAL A 137 2.97 -1.99 -7.89
N TYR A 138 3.11 -1.76 -9.19
CA TYR A 138 4.42 -1.36 -9.72
C TYR A 138 4.82 0.07 -9.32
N MET A 139 3.89 1.00 -9.12
CA MET A 139 4.21 2.37 -8.69
C MET A 139 4.64 2.48 -7.22
N THR A 140 4.38 1.47 -6.39
CA THR A 140 4.80 1.47 -4.98
C THR A 140 6.00 0.55 -4.74
N VAL A 141 6.01 -0.63 -5.37
CA VAL A 141 7.07 -1.63 -5.20
C VAL A 141 8.37 -1.21 -5.88
N LEU A 142 8.32 -0.62 -7.09
CA LEU A 142 9.55 -0.23 -7.81
C LEU A 142 10.37 0.83 -7.06
N PRO A 143 9.78 1.93 -6.55
CA PRO A 143 10.54 2.89 -5.74
C PRO A 143 11.19 2.25 -4.50
N ALA A 144 10.48 1.37 -3.80
CA ALA A 144 11.03 0.66 -2.64
C ALA A 144 12.24 -0.22 -3.03
N LYS A 145 12.15 -0.94 -4.16
CA LYS A 145 13.25 -1.76 -4.66
C LYS A 145 14.45 -0.94 -5.13
N ILE A 146 14.20 0.18 -5.81
CA ILE A 146 15.27 1.08 -6.28
C ILE A 146 15.97 1.74 -5.10
N ALA A 147 15.23 2.07 -4.04
CA ALA A 147 15.82 2.59 -2.80
C ALA A 147 16.69 1.54 -2.08
N GLY A 148 16.46 0.24 -2.31
CA GLY A 148 17.19 -0.87 -1.70
C GLY A 148 16.47 -1.52 -0.51
N VAL A 149 15.15 -1.37 -0.39
CA VAL A 149 14.36 -2.02 0.66
C VAL A 149 14.39 -3.54 0.46
N GLU A 150 14.82 -4.27 1.49
CA GLU A 150 14.99 -5.72 1.42
C GLU A 150 13.67 -6.47 1.59
N ARG A 151 12.82 -6.04 2.53
CA ARG A 151 11.54 -6.69 2.84
C ARG A 151 10.36 -5.84 2.37
N ILE A 152 9.66 -6.30 1.33
CA ILE A 152 8.44 -5.67 0.83
C ILE A 152 7.27 -6.60 1.11
N VAL A 153 6.31 -6.11 1.92
CA VAL A 153 5.11 -6.83 2.30
C VAL A 153 3.91 -6.25 1.55
N LEU A 154 3.29 -7.02 0.68
CA LEU A 154 2.09 -6.62 -0.04
C LEU A 154 0.85 -7.15 0.66
N VAL A 155 -0.13 -6.27 0.90
CA VAL A 155 -1.44 -6.65 1.42
C VAL A 155 -2.52 -6.24 0.44
N THR A 156 -3.45 -7.14 0.19
CA THR A 156 -4.60 -6.87 -0.69
C THR A 156 -5.80 -7.71 -0.26
N PRO A 157 -7.04 -7.17 -0.30
CA PRO A 157 -8.21 -7.95 0.10
C PRO A 157 -8.42 -9.16 -0.82
N PRO A 158 -8.85 -10.32 -0.27
CA PRO A 158 -9.19 -11.47 -1.07
C PRO A 158 -10.49 -11.23 -1.87
N ASN A 159 -10.63 -11.93 -2.99
CA ASN A 159 -11.88 -12.05 -3.70
C ASN A 159 -12.82 -13.07 -3.02
N LYS A 160 -14.04 -13.20 -3.55
CA LYS A 160 -15.06 -14.15 -3.06
C LYS A 160 -14.63 -15.62 -3.05
N TYR A 161 -13.57 -15.97 -3.79
CA TYR A 161 -12.98 -17.31 -3.87
C TYR A 161 -11.77 -17.49 -2.93
N LYS A 162 -11.54 -16.58 -1.97
CA LYS A 162 -10.39 -16.60 -1.05
C LYS A 162 -9.02 -16.46 -1.74
N SER A 163 -8.99 -15.94 -2.96
CA SER A 163 -7.76 -15.71 -3.73
C SER A 163 -7.52 -14.23 -3.99
N VAL A 164 -6.33 -13.89 -4.46
CA VAL A 164 -5.99 -12.56 -4.96
C VAL A 164 -6.23 -12.53 -6.47
N ASP A 165 -6.49 -11.34 -7.02
CA ASP A 165 -6.58 -11.18 -8.47
C ASP A 165 -5.28 -11.65 -9.17
N PRO A 166 -5.36 -12.48 -10.22
CA PRO A 166 -4.17 -13.03 -10.88
C PRO A 166 -3.26 -11.94 -11.47
N HIS A 167 -3.81 -10.80 -11.90
CA HIS A 167 -3.00 -9.70 -12.43
C HIS A 167 -2.15 -9.04 -11.33
N ILE A 168 -2.68 -8.95 -10.10
CA ILE A 168 -1.90 -8.44 -8.95
C ILE A 168 -0.77 -9.42 -8.63
N LEU A 169 -1.05 -10.73 -8.61
CA LEU A 169 -0.06 -11.76 -8.31
C LEU A 169 1.06 -11.79 -9.36
N VAL A 170 0.72 -11.76 -10.64
CA VAL A 170 1.72 -11.74 -11.72
C VAL A 170 2.59 -10.49 -11.66
N VAL A 171 2.02 -9.31 -11.42
CA VAL A 171 2.83 -8.07 -11.27
C VAL A 171 3.73 -8.13 -10.05
N ALA A 172 3.21 -8.62 -8.91
CA ALA A 172 4.00 -8.80 -7.69
C ALA A 172 5.17 -9.78 -7.91
N ASP A 173 4.95 -10.87 -8.63
CA ASP A 173 5.96 -11.88 -8.95
C ASP A 173 7.02 -11.38 -9.94
N LEU A 174 6.62 -10.68 -11.02
CA LEU A 174 7.56 -10.00 -11.92
C LEU A 174 8.47 -9.02 -11.17
N LEU A 175 7.90 -8.37 -10.14
CA LEU A 175 8.61 -7.50 -9.24
C LEU A 175 9.25 -8.25 -8.08
N LYS A 176 9.27 -9.58 -8.03
CA LYS A 176 9.89 -10.42 -6.98
C LYS A 176 9.47 -10.04 -5.56
N VAL A 177 8.18 -9.82 -5.34
CA VAL A 177 7.59 -9.63 -3.99
C VAL A 177 7.17 -11.01 -3.46
N LYS A 178 7.76 -11.42 -2.33
CA LYS A 178 7.58 -12.78 -1.76
C LYS A 178 6.58 -12.86 -0.61
N GLU A 179 6.22 -11.72 -0.03
CA GLU A 179 5.31 -11.62 1.11
C GLU A 179 4.03 -10.94 0.65
N ILE A 180 3.02 -11.76 0.34
CA ILE A 180 1.71 -11.29 -0.10
C ILE A 180 0.67 -11.85 0.85
N TYR A 181 -0.16 -10.99 1.44
CA TYR A 181 -1.20 -11.37 2.38
C TYR A 181 -2.60 -10.92 1.93
N LYS A 182 -3.56 -11.82 2.12
CA LYS A 182 -4.97 -11.71 1.70
C LYS A 182 -5.80 -10.93 2.72
N VAL A 183 -5.43 -9.69 2.97
CA VAL A 183 -6.09 -8.80 3.94
C VAL A 183 -6.20 -7.39 3.38
N GLY A 184 -7.35 -6.74 3.62
CA GLY A 184 -7.64 -5.38 3.17
C GLY A 184 -8.01 -4.42 4.31
N GLY A 185 -8.42 -3.21 3.95
CA GLY A 185 -9.03 -2.24 4.88
C GLY A 185 -8.13 -1.78 6.02
N SER A 186 -8.77 -1.31 7.10
CA SER A 186 -8.06 -0.78 8.29
C SER A 186 -7.30 -1.87 9.03
N GLN A 187 -7.83 -3.09 9.02
CA GLN A 187 -7.23 -4.24 9.69
C GLN A 187 -5.88 -4.62 9.07
N ALA A 188 -5.73 -4.51 7.74
CA ALA A 188 -4.45 -4.72 7.06
C ALA A 188 -3.41 -3.65 7.42
N ILE A 189 -3.83 -2.38 7.46
CA ILE A 189 -2.96 -1.27 7.89
C ILE A 189 -2.51 -1.46 9.34
N ALA A 190 -3.42 -1.85 10.23
CA ALA A 190 -3.11 -2.13 11.62
C ALA A 190 -2.12 -3.30 11.76
N ALA A 191 -2.30 -4.38 11.00
CA ALA A 191 -1.39 -5.52 11.01
C ALA A 191 0.01 -5.17 10.48
N LEU A 192 0.12 -4.35 9.43
CA LEU A 192 1.40 -3.85 8.95
C LEU A 192 2.08 -2.93 9.98
N ALA A 193 1.33 -2.10 10.68
CA ALA A 193 1.88 -1.16 11.66
C ALA A 193 2.32 -1.84 12.96
N LEU A 194 1.50 -2.75 13.48
CA LEU A 194 1.68 -3.35 14.81
C LEU A 194 2.33 -4.72 14.77
N GLY A 195 2.26 -5.40 13.62
CA GLY A 195 2.62 -6.80 13.48
C GLY A 195 1.54 -7.73 14.04
N THR A 196 1.49 -8.94 13.51
CA THR A 196 0.76 -10.08 14.03
C THR A 196 1.66 -11.31 14.02
N LYS A 197 1.13 -12.47 14.41
CA LYS A 197 1.88 -13.73 14.33
C LYS A 197 2.25 -14.07 12.87
N THR A 198 1.37 -13.77 11.92
CA THR A 198 1.58 -14.08 10.50
C THR A 198 2.18 -12.93 9.70
N ILE A 199 1.84 -11.67 10.03
CA ILE A 199 2.27 -10.49 9.27
C ILE A 199 3.26 -9.69 10.13
N PRO A 200 4.57 -9.71 9.83
CA PRO A 200 5.54 -8.89 10.56
C PRO A 200 5.25 -7.40 10.38
N LYS A 201 5.55 -6.60 11.41
CA LYS A 201 5.48 -5.14 11.30
C LYS A 201 6.46 -4.61 10.25
N VAL A 202 6.15 -3.45 9.67
CA VAL A 202 7.00 -2.74 8.69
C VAL A 202 7.37 -1.35 9.17
N ASP A 203 8.36 -0.71 8.54
CA ASP A 203 8.83 0.63 8.93
C ASP A 203 8.03 1.75 8.28
N LYS A 204 7.51 1.52 7.07
CA LYS A 204 6.65 2.46 6.35
C LYS A 204 5.52 1.75 5.61
N ILE A 205 4.33 2.35 5.59
CA ILE A 205 3.17 1.86 4.83
C ILE A 205 2.86 2.82 3.68
N VAL A 206 2.79 2.28 2.47
CA VAL A 206 2.47 3.02 1.24
C VAL A 206 1.27 2.44 0.52
N GLY A 207 0.64 3.23 -0.36
CA GLY A 207 -0.47 2.79 -1.21
C GLY A 207 -1.80 3.47 -0.89
N PRO A 208 -2.58 3.87 -1.90
CA PRO A 208 -3.83 4.59 -1.68
C PRO A 208 -4.90 3.67 -1.09
N GLY A 209 -5.97 4.24 -0.53
CA GLY A 209 -7.10 3.45 -0.05
C GLY A 209 -8.33 4.31 0.21
N ASN A 210 -9.42 3.65 0.59
CA ASN A 210 -10.66 4.33 0.95
C ASN A 210 -10.52 5.12 2.27
N ALA A 211 -11.60 5.80 2.68
CA ALA A 211 -11.60 6.63 3.89
C ALA A 211 -11.21 5.87 5.18
N TYR A 212 -11.46 4.56 5.26
CA TYR A 212 -11.07 3.74 6.41
C TYR A 212 -9.57 3.44 6.41
N VAL A 213 -9.00 3.14 5.25
CA VAL A 213 -7.54 2.95 5.07
C VAL A 213 -6.78 4.25 5.35
N ALA A 214 -7.27 5.37 4.81
CA ALA A 214 -6.68 6.69 5.03
C ALA A 214 -6.72 7.08 6.53
N GLU A 215 -7.84 6.85 7.19
CA GLU A 215 -7.97 7.09 8.63
C GLU A 215 -7.11 6.12 9.46
N ALA A 216 -6.97 4.86 9.05
CA ALA A 216 -6.09 3.90 9.71
C ALA A 216 -4.63 4.35 9.63
N LYS A 217 -4.16 4.72 8.43
CA LYS A 217 -2.82 5.30 8.21
C LYS A 217 -2.58 6.51 9.11
N ARG A 218 -3.55 7.42 9.20
CA ARG A 218 -3.47 8.60 10.07
C ARG A 218 -3.33 8.22 11.55
N GLN A 219 -4.07 7.21 12.03
CA GLN A 219 -4.03 6.79 13.44
C GLN A 219 -2.78 5.99 13.80
N VAL A 220 -2.17 5.26 12.86
CA VAL A 220 -0.93 4.50 13.10
C VAL A 220 0.34 5.30 12.83
N PHE A 221 0.23 6.47 12.19
CA PHE A 221 1.37 7.36 11.96
C PHE A 221 2.07 7.70 13.30
N GLY A 222 3.38 7.51 13.34
CA GLY A 222 4.21 7.64 14.55
C GLY A 222 4.57 6.29 15.18
N TYR A 223 3.75 5.24 15.00
CA TYR A 223 4.18 3.85 15.23
C TYR A 223 4.87 3.27 14.00
N VAL A 224 4.40 3.69 12.82
CA VAL A 224 4.94 3.39 11.51
C VAL A 224 4.90 4.67 10.68
N ASP A 225 5.81 4.82 9.73
CA ASP A 225 5.74 5.95 8.78
C ASP A 225 4.68 5.69 7.69
N ILE A 226 4.16 6.73 7.06
CA ILE A 226 3.20 6.63 5.95
C ILE A 226 3.63 7.50 4.76
N ASP A 227 3.13 7.18 3.57
CA ASP A 227 3.30 8.03 2.38
C ASP A 227 2.53 9.35 2.49
N MET A 228 1.20 9.27 2.54
CA MET A 228 0.29 10.41 2.63
C MET A 228 -1.11 9.93 3.02
N ILE A 229 -1.96 10.85 3.48
CA ILE A 229 -3.38 10.58 3.67
C ILE A 229 -4.08 10.82 2.32
N ALA A 230 -4.38 9.73 1.62
CA ALA A 230 -5.00 9.79 0.30
C ALA A 230 -6.40 10.42 0.33
N GLY A 231 -6.68 11.28 -0.65
CA GLY A 231 -8.00 11.84 -0.93
C GLY A 231 -8.56 11.37 -2.28
N PRO A 232 -9.78 11.81 -2.66
CA PRO A 232 -10.35 11.52 -3.97
C PRO A 232 -9.47 12.07 -5.10
N SER A 233 -9.27 11.28 -6.17
CA SER A 233 -8.51 11.70 -7.35
C SER A 233 -9.22 12.82 -8.10
N GLU A 234 -8.45 13.76 -8.68
CA GLU A 234 -8.96 14.86 -9.48
C GLU A 234 -8.00 15.25 -10.62
N VAL A 235 -8.54 15.94 -11.63
CA VAL A 235 -7.80 16.51 -12.75
C VAL A 235 -8.37 17.90 -13.07
N VAL A 236 -7.50 18.86 -13.37
CA VAL A 236 -7.85 20.23 -13.79
C VAL A 236 -7.28 20.43 -15.19
N ILE A 237 -8.11 20.91 -16.12
CA ILE A 237 -7.76 21.22 -17.52
C ILE A 237 -8.00 22.72 -17.73
#